data_AF-A0A3B9JFJ6-F1
#
_entry.id   AF-A0A3B9JFJ6-F1
#
_cell.length_a   1.000
_cell.length_b   1.000
_cell.length_c   1.000
_cell.angle_alpha   90.00
_cell.angle_beta   90.00
_cell.angle_gamma   90.00
#
_symmetry.space_group_name_H-M   'P 1'
#
loop_
_entity.id
_entity.type
_entity.pdbx_description
1 polymer ?
#
loop_
_entity_poly.entity_id
_entity_poly.type
_entity_poly.pdbx_seq_one_letter_code
_entity_poly.pdbx_strand_id
1 'polypeptide(L)'
;MADLTKPQVYALAGFVGRDSISSYIFERPPSAELKPGQVDPFDYDQISPEIEALVQADGAHPALKRSEHKRWQFGIVLKVSERAFGTGRMVPVTKR
;
A
#
# COMPACT_ATOMS: atom_id res chain seq x y z
N MET A 1 5.34 -1.03 -0.28
CA MET A 1 5.21 -0.71 -1.72
C MET A 1 4.13 0.36 -1.84
N ALA A 2 4.38 1.45 -2.55
CA ALA A 2 3.50 2.62 -2.49
C ALA A 2 2.38 2.61 -3.54
N ASP A 3 2.38 1.65 -4.47
CA ASP A 3 1.35 1.51 -5.52
C ASP A 3 0.63 0.14 -5.50
N LEU A 4 0.71 -0.59 -4.38
CA LEU A 4 0.00 -1.85 -4.18
C LEU A 4 -0.81 -1.80 -2.89
N THR A 5 -1.98 -2.43 -2.90
CA THR A 5 -2.79 -2.64 -1.69
C THR A 5 -2.11 -3.65 -0.76
N LYS A 6 -2.49 -3.63 0.53
CA LYS A 6 -1.93 -4.55 1.52
C LYS A 6 -2.16 -6.02 1.14
N PRO A 7 -3.35 -6.45 0.68
CA PRO A 7 -3.57 -7.81 0.17
C PRO A 7 -2.69 -8.16 -1.04
N GLN A 8 -2.53 -7.23 -2.01
CA GLN A 8 -1.66 -7.45 -3.17
C GLN A 8 -0.20 -7.66 -2.76
N VAL A 9 0.28 -6.97 -1.72
CA VAL A 9 1.63 -7.20 -1.17
C VAL A 9 1.76 -8.61 -0.58
N TYR A 10 0.76 -9.08 0.19
CA TYR A 10 0.77 -10.44 0.73
C TYR A 10 0.71 -11.51 -0.36
N ALA A 11 -0.14 -11.32 -1.37
CA ALA A 11 -0.24 -12.22 -2.51
C ALA A 11 1.08 -12.30 -3.29
N LEU A 12 1.72 -11.15 -3.55
CA LEU A 12 3.03 -11.09 -4.22
C LEU A 12 4.12 -11.76 -3.37
N ALA A 13 4.13 -11.51 -2.06
CA ALA A 13 5.09 -12.13 -1.15
C ALA A 13 4.93 -13.66 -1.10
N GLY A 14 3.69 -14.18 -1.12
CA GLY A 14 3.43 -15.61 -1.19
C GLY A 14 3.80 -16.24 -2.55
N PHE A 15 3.68 -15.49 -3.64
CA PHE A 15 4.06 -15.94 -4.98
C PHE A 15 5.58 -15.98 -5.18
N VAL A 16 6.28 -14.90 -4.82
CA VAL A 16 7.73 -14.74 -5.08
C VAL A 16 8.58 -15.32 -3.94
N GLY A 17 8.07 -15.24 -2.71
CA GLY A 17 8.83 -15.53 -1.49
C GLY A 17 8.56 -16.90 -0.87
N ARG A 18 7.92 -17.82 -1.61
CA ARG A 18 7.41 -19.10 -1.08
C ARG A 18 8.45 -19.94 -0.31
N ASP A 19 9.71 -19.85 -0.71
CA ASP A 19 10.83 -20.58 -0.09
C ASP A 19 11.84 -19.66 0.61
N SER A 20 11.64 -18.34 0.60
CA SER A 20 12.61 -17.35 1.09
C SER A 20 12.08 -16.46 2.21
N ILE A 21 10.76 -16.31 2.34
CA ILE A 21 10.12 -15.52 3.39
C ILE A 21 9.58 -16.48 4.44
N SER A 22 10.05 -16.32 5.68
CA SER A 22 9.57 -17.13 6.80
C SER A 22 8.07 -16.98 7.01
N SER A 23 7.38 -18.10 7.32
CA SER A 23 5.94 -18.12 7.66
C SER A 23 5.59 -17.13 8.78
N TYR A 24 6.50 -16.91 9.72
CA TYR A 24 6.35 -15.94 10.81
C TYR A 24 6.03 -14.51 10.33
N ILE A 25 6.56 -14.09 9.18
CA ILE A 25 6.28 -12.75 8.62
C ILE A 25 4.83 -12.62 8.14
N PHE A 26 4.20 -13.72 7.74
CA PHE A 26 2.82 -13.76 7.27
C PHE A 26 1.82 -13.86 8.43
N GLU A 27 2.16 -14.59 9.49
CA GLU A 27 1.25 -14.91 10.59
C GLU A 27 1.23 -13.87 11.71
N ARG A 28 2.31 -13.10 11.87
CA ARG A 28 2.38 -12.10 12.94
C ARG A 28 1.35 -10.97 12.74
N PRO A 29 0.76 -10.44 13.82
CA PRO A 29 -0.15 -9.29 13.72
C PRO A 29 0.54 -8.06 13.11
N PRO A 30 -0.20 -7.22 12.34
CA PRO A 30 0.34 -5.96 11.84
C PRO A 30 0.68 -5.04 13.02
N SER A 31 1.97 -4.74 13.18
CA SER A 31 2.48 -3.86 14.25
C SER A 31 3.65 -3.03 13.74
N ALA A 32 3.73 -1.79 14.22
CA ALA A 32 4.90 -0.92 14.00
C ALA A 32 5.95 -1.03 15.11
N GLU A 33 5.74 -1.90 16.12
CA GLU A 33 6.70 -2.23 17.18
C GLU A 33 7.31 -1.03 17.96
N LEU A 34 6.67 0.15 17.93
CA LEU A 34 7.20 1.35 18.59
C LEU A 34 7.02 1.31 20.11
N LYS A 35 6.08 0.49 20.61
CA LYS A 35 5.84 0.25 22.03
C LYS A 35 5.31 -1.18 22.30
N PRO A 36 5.47 -1.71 23.52
CA PRO A 36 4.96 -3.04 23.88
C PRO A 36 3.45 -3.17 23.61
N GLY A 37 3.06 -4.27 22.96
CA GLY A 37 1.66 -4.57 22.64
C GLY A 37 1.02 -3.64 21.60
N GLN A 38 1.80 -2.83 20.88
CA GLN A 38 1.25 -2.03 19.79
C GLN A 38 0.74 -2.94 18.68
N VAL A 39 -0.47 -2.69 18.20
CA VAL A 39 -1.06 -3.32 17.03
C VAL A 39 -1.64 -2.22 16.15
N ASP A 40 -1.65 -2.44 14.85
CA ASP A 40 -2.35 -1.59 13.89
C ASP A 40 -3.87 -1.70 14.11
N PRO A 41 -4.60 -0.58 14.30
CA PRO A 41 -6.04 -0.64 14.57
C PRO A 41 -6.90 -0.99 13.35
N PHE A 42 -6.32 -1.10 12.15
CA PHE A 42 -7.08 -1.33 10.92
C PHE A 42 -7.26 -2.82 10.62
N ASP A 43 -8.51 -3.21 10.33
CA ASP A 43 -8.82 -4.49 9.69
C ASP A 43 -8.60 -4.38 8.18
N TYR A 44 -7.45 -4.86 7.74
CA TYR A 44 -7.05 -4.77 6.34
C TYR A 44 -7.90 -5.65 5.41
N ASP A 45 -8.50 -6.73 5.90
CA ASP A 45 -9.33 -7.60 5.05
C ASP A 45 -10.65 -6.92 4.69
N GLN A 46 -11.18 -6.10 5.60
CA GLN A 46 -12.39 -5.30 5.36
C GLN A 46 -12.10 -3.99 4.64
N ILE A 47 -11.06 -3.27 5.05
CA ILE A 47 -10.80 -1.90 4.58
C ILE A 47 -10.13 -1.90 3.21
N SER A 48 -9.33 -2.92 2.86
CA SER A 48 -8.57 -2.91 1.60
C SER A 48 -9.46 -2.94 0.34
N PRO A 49 -10.51 -3.77 0.24
CA PRO A 49 -11.43 -3.74 -0.89
C PRO A 49 -12.13 -2.38 -1.06
N GLU A 50 -12.51 -1.74 0.05
CA GLU A 50 -13.14 -0.42 0.04
C GLU A 50 -12.18 0.66 -0.46
N ILE A 51 -10.93 0.65 0.02
CA ILE A 51 -9.90 1.59 -0.44
C ILE A 51 -9.57 1.36 -1.92
N GLU A 52 -9.49 0.10 -2.36
CA GLU A 52 -9.23 -0.23 -3.75
C GLU A 52 -10.35 0.28 -4.65
N ALA A 53 -11.60 -0.03 -4.31
CA ALA A 53 -12.77 0.49 -5.01
C ALA A 53 -12.78 2.02 -5.03
N LEU A 54 -12.43 2.68 -3.93
CA LEU A 54 -12.36 4.13 -3.82
C LEU A 54 -11.27 4.76 -4.70
N VAL A 55 -10.13 4.11 -4.81
CA VAL A 55 -9.03 4.57 -5.68
C VAL A 55 -9.41 4.40 -7.15
N GLN A 56 -10.13 3.32 -7.50
CA GLN A 56 -10.63 3.06 -8.85
C GLN A 56 -11.78 3.99 -9.26
N ALA A 57 -12.73 4.26 -8.35
CA ALA A 57 -13.96 5.02 -8.60
C ALA A 57 -13.80 6.56 -8.60
N ASP A 58 -12.55 7.05 -8.58
CA ASP A 58 -12.13 8.46 -8.55
C ASP A 58 -11.89 9.00 -7.13
N GLY A 59 -10.62 9.33 -6.84
CA GLY A 59 -10.03 9.58 -5.52
C GLY A 59 -10.48 10.85 -4.79
N ALA A 60 -11.72 11.29 -5.02
CA ALA A 60 -12.28 12.51 -4.44
C ALA A 60 -12.64 12.38 -2.95
N HIS A 61 -12.40 11.21 -2.34
CA HIS A 61 -12.73 10.97 -0.94
C HIS A 61 -12.02 11.95 0.00
N PRO A 62 -12.74 12.59 0.96
CA PRO A 62 -12.15 13.57 1.86
C PRO A 62 -10.92 13.06 2.63
N ALA A 63 -10.92 11.80 3.06
CA ALA A 63 -9.78 11.21 3.76
C ALA A 63 -8.54 11.09 2.85
N LEU A 64 -8.74 10.79 1.56
CA LEU A 64 -7.68 10.69 0.57
C LEU A 64 -7.09 12.07 0.28
N LYS A 65 -7.96 13.07 0.09
CA LYS A 65 -7.58 14.49 -0.12
C LYS A 65 -6.80 15.06 1.05
N ARG A 66 -7.24 14.82 2.29
CA ARG A 66 -6.51 15.28 3.50
C ARG A 66 -5.11 14.69 3.59
N SER A 67 -4.93 13.47 3.08
CA SER A 67 -3.65 12.76 3.12
C SER A 67 -2.75 13.04 1.90
N GLU A 68 -3.23 13.81 0.92
CA GLU A 68 -2.53 14.04 -0.35
C GLU A 68 -1.17 14.76 -0.15
N HIS A 69 -1.08 15.64 0.85
CA HIS A 69 0.18 16.31 1.20
C HIS A 69 1.31 15.33 1.54
N LYS A 70 1.00 14.14 2.09
CA LYS A 70 1.99 13.10 2.39
C LYS A 70 2.53 12.46 1.12
N ARG A 71 1.72 12.35 0.07
CA ARG A 71 2.13 11.79 -1.23
C ARG A 71 3.08 12.71 -1.97
N TRP A 72 2.92 14.02 -1.81
CA TRP A 72 3.80 15.02 -2.42
C TRP A 72 5.22 15.00 -1.84
N GLN A 73 5.36 14.54 -0.60
CA GLN A 73 6.65 14.39 0.09
C GLN A 73 7.26 12.99 -0.12
N PHE A 74 6.56 12.11 -0.81
CA PHE A 74 7.04 10.74 -1.04
C PHE A 74 8.14 10.73 -2.11
N GLY A 75 9.04 9.75 -2.01
CA GLY A 75 10.05 9.51 -3.04
C GLY A 75 9.44 9.02 -4.36
N ILE A 76 10.28 8.72 -5.35
CA ILE A 76 9.83 8.10 -6.61
C ILE A 76 9.25 6.71 -6.31
N VAL A 77 8.10 6.41 -6.89
CA VAL A 77 7.39 5.12 -6.79
C VAL A 77 7.22 4.53 -8.17
N LEU A 78 7.45 3.23 -8.30
CA LEU A 78 7.12 2.49 -9.52
C LEU A 78 5.60 2.30 -9.59
N LYS A 79 4.99 2.84 -10.66
CA LYS A 79 3.58 2.59 -10.98
C LYS A 79 3.46 1.19 -11.56
N VAL A 80 2.71 0.33 -10.87
CA VAL A 80 2.43 -1.05 -11.26
C VAL A 80 0.95 -1.32 -11.39
N SER A 81 0.10 -0.51 -10.74
CA SER A 81 -1.35 -0.56 -10.85
C SER A 81 -1.84 0.10 -12.14
N GLU A 82 -3.05 -0.23 -12.59
CA GLU A 82 -3.71 0.50 -13.69
C GLU A 82 -3.93 1.96 -13.31
N ARG A 83 -4.37 2.21 -12.07
CA ARG A 83 -4.63 3.52 -11.51
C ARG A 83 -3.89 3.73 -10.19
N ALA A 84 -3.01 4.73 -10.18
CA ALA A 84 -2.15 5.01 -9.05
C ALA A 84 -2.89 5.67 -7.88
N PHE A 85 -2.35 5.50 -6.68
CA PHE A 85 -2.84 6.19 -5.48
C PHE A 85 -2.51 7.69 -5.54
N GLY A 86 -3.47 8.49 -5.99
CA GLY A 86 -3.41 9.96 -6.02
C GLY A 86 -3.01 10.54 -7.38
N THR A 87 -3.01 11.87 -7.47
CA THR A 87 -2.75 12.60 -8.73
C THR A 87 -1.30 13.06 -8.85
N GLY A 88 -0.37 12.34 -8.21
CA GLY A 88 1.03 12.72 -8.08
C GLY A 88 1.76 12.96 -9.41
N ARG A 89 3.02 13.37 -9.34
CA ARG A 89 3.83 13.64 -10.55
C ARG A 89 4.29 12.33 -11.18
N MET A 90 3.91 12.08 -12.42
CA MET A 90 4.47 10.98 -13.23
C MET A 90 5.73 11.46 -13.94
N VAL A 91 6.88 10.93 -13.52
CA VAL A 91 8.19 11.30 -14.08
C VAL A 91 8.84 10.05 -14.67
N PRO A 92 9.35 10.08 -15.92
CA PRO A 92 10.10 8.95 -16.46
C PRO A 92 11.38 8.74 -15.66
N VAL A 93 11.56 7.56 -15.08
CA VAL A 93 12.73 7.21 -14.26
C VAL A 93 13.95 6.92 -15.13
N THR A 94 13.74 6.36 -16.32
CA THR A 94 14.79 6.04 -17.28
C THR A 94 14.53 6.79 -18.59
N LYS A 95 15.57 7.36 -19.20
CA LYS A 95 15.55 7.73 -20.62
C LYS A 95 15.90 6.49 -21.45
N ARG A 96 15.30 6.35 -22.64
CA ARG A 96 15.73 5.34 -23.61
C ARG A 96 17.19 5.54 -23.98
#